data_AF-A0A359CC24-F1
#
_entry.id   AF-A0A359CC24-F1
#
_cell.length_a   1.000
_cell.length_b   1.000
_cell.length_c   1.000
_cell.angle_alpha   90.00
_cell.angle_beta   90.00
_cell.angle_gamma   90.00
#
_symmetry.space_group_name_H-M   'P 1'
#
loop_
_entity.id
_entity.type
_entity.pdbx_description
1 polymer ?
#
loop_
_entity_poly.entity_id
_entity_poly.type
_entity_poly.pdbx_seq_one_letter_code
_entity_poly.pdbx_strand_id
1 'polypeptide(L)'
;MLLAFLLFFAIGIFLVFAPSMFGLLMGADLSELEPAGREFLILHRRIWPAVLFVLAGVFVYTALSSHRIAGPIYRINAVLQAMLRGEYPKSVTLRKTDHFHQTAELLERLSRQLAGQHNEDPSGRPADSRETR
;
A
#
# COMPACT_ATOMS: atom_id res chain seq x y z
N MET A 1 -5.07 -8.40 -5.48
CA MET A 1 -6.13 -7.45 -5.86
C MET A 1 -5.72 -6.58 -7.04
N LEU A 2 -4.67 -5.76 -6.95
CA LEU A 2 -4.22 -4.91 -8.07
C LEU A 2 -3.79 -5.71 -9.32
N LEU A 3 -3.03 -6.81 -9.15
CA LEU A 3 -2.66 -7.70 -10.25
C LEU A 3 -3.88 -8.30 -10.97
N ALA A 4 -4.87 -8.78 -10.19
CA ALA A 4 -6.10 -9.34 -10.74
C ALA A 4 -6.92 -8.28 -11.50
N PHE A 5 -6.97 -7.05 -10.98
CA PHE A 5 -7.60 -5.91 -11.66
C PHE A 5 -6.90 -5.55 -12.98
N LEU A 6 -5.56 -5.51 -12.99
CA LEU A 6 -4.78 -5.28 -14.21
C LEU A 6 -4.99 -6.39 -15.24
N LEU A 7 -5.01 -7.65 -14.80
CA LEU A 7 -5.25 -8.79 -15.68
C LEU A 7 -6.66 -8.73 -16.28
N PHE A 8 -7.68 -8.42 -15.49
CA PHE A 8 -9.05 -8.22 -15.96
C PHE A 8 -9.14 -7.12 -17.02
N PHE A 9 -8.49 -5.97 -16.79
CA PHE A 9 -8.43 -4.87 -17.76
C PHE A 9 -7.67 -5.27 -19.03
N ALA A 10 -6.55 -5.97 -18.90
CA ALA A 10 -5.76 -6.45 -20.04
C ALA A 10 -6.56 -7.44 -20.91
N ILE A 11 -7.28 -8.37 -20.28
CA ILE A 11 -8.16 -9.31 -20.98
C ILE A 11 -9.30 -8.55 -21.68
N GLY A 12 -9.92 -7.58 -21.01
CA GLY A 12 -10.97 -6.75 -21.60
C GLY A 12 -10.49 -5.98 -22.83
N ILE A 13 -9.32 -5.33 -22.73
CA ILE A 13 -8.68 -4.64 -23.87
C ILE A 13 -8.40 -5.65 -24.99
N PHE A 14 -7.80 -6.80 -24.68
CA PHE A 14 -7.51 -7.83 -25.67
C PHE A 14 -8.77 -8.28 -26.41
N LEU A 15 -9.85 -8.57 -25.68
CA LEU A 15 -11.14 -8.98 -26.26
C LEU A 15 -11.73 -7.91 -27.20
N VAL A 16 -11.60 -6.63 -26.84
CA VAL A 16 -12.11 -5.53 -27.68
C VAL A 16 -11.31 -5.39 -28.97
N PHE A 17 -9.99 -5.61 -28.94
CA PHE A 17 -9.15 -5.58 -30.14
C PHE A 17 -9.16 -6.89 -30.94
N ALA A 18 -9.61 -8.01 -30.35
CA ALA A 18 -9.51 -9.33 -30.94
C ALA A 18 -10.13 -9.47 -32.35
N PRO A 19 -11.34 -8.94 -32.63
CA PRO A 19 -11.95 -9.07 -33.97
C PRO A 19 -11.12 -8.37 -35.05
N SER A 20 -10.69 -7.15 -34.77
CA SER A 20 -9.87 -6.34 -35.68
C SER A 20 -8.47 -6.94 -35.87
N MET A 21 -7.86 -7.47 -34.80
CA MET A 21 -6.60 -8.21 -34.88
C MET A 21 -6.73 -9.47 -35.72
N PHE A 22 -7.82 -10.24 -35.56
CA PHE A 22 -8.05 -11.44 -36.34
C PHE A 22 -8.21 -11.11 -37.83
N GLY A 23 -8.96 -10.06 -38.16
CA GLY A 23 -9.09 -9.57 -39.54
C GLY A 23 -7.75 -9.13 -40.16
N LEU A 24 -6.89 -8.48 -39.38
CA LEU A 24 -5.54 -8.10 -39.83
C LEU A 24 -4.57 -9.27 -39.97
N LEU A 25 -4.68 -10.30 -39.13
CA LEU A 25 -3.81 -11.47 -39.19
C LEU A 25 -4.20 -12.45 -40.31
N MET A 26 -5.49 -12.60 -40.57
CA MET A 26 -6.01 -13.59 -41.52
C MET A 26 -6.38 -13.02 -42.89
N GLY A 27 -6.48 -11.70 -43.03
CA GLY A 27 -6.78 -11.05 -44.30
C GLY A 27 -5.69 -11.32 -45.34
N ALA A 28 -6.07 -11.86 -46.50
CA ALA A 28 -5.14 -12.14 -47.59
C ALA A 28 -5.02 -10.98 -48.58
N ASP A 29 -6.11 -10.22 -48.75
CA ASP A 29 -6.23 -9.16 -49.73
C ASP A 29 -6.58 -7.80 -49.10
N LEU A 30 -6.29 -6.72 -49.82
CA LEU A 30 -6.44 -5.35 -49.31
C LEU A 30 -7.90 -5.00 -48.94
N SER A 31 -8.87 -5.61 -49.61
CA SER A 31 -10.31 -5.44 -49.32
C SER A 31 -10.72 -5.97 -47.94
N GLU A 32 -9.99 -6.95 -47.40
CA GLU A 32 -10.23 -7.51 -46.07
C GLU A 32 -9.42 -6.77 -45.00
N LEU A 33 -8.22 -6.31 -45.37
CA LEU A 33 -7.30 -5.60 -44.48
C LEU A 33 -7.75 -4.16 -44.17
N GLU A 34 -8.32 -3.43 -45.13
CA GLU A 34 -8.75 -2.04 -44.94
C GLU A 34 -9.78 -1.87 -43.81
N PRO A 35 -10.91 -2.62 -43.77
CA PRO A 35 -11.89 -2.47 -42.69
C PRO A 35 -11.31 -2.85 -41.32
N ALA A 36 -10.53 -3.93 -41.25
CA ALA A 36 -9.90 -4.40 -40.02
C ALA A 36 -8.89 -3.38 -39.46
N GLY A 37 -8.07 -2.79 -40.34
CA GLY A 37 -7.12 -1.73 -39.98
C GLY A 37 -7.80 -0.42 -39.57
N ARG A 38 -8.88 -0.03 -40.25
CA ARG A 38 -9.68 1.15 -39.88
C ARG A 38 -10.27 0.98 -38.49
N GLU A 39 -10.88 -0.17 -38.22
CA GLU A 39 -11.46 -0.47 -36.91
C GLU A 39 -10.39 -0.49 -35.82
N PHE A 40 -9.23 -1.08 -36.09
CA PHE A 40 -8.08 -1.08 -35.18
C PHE A 40 -7.69 0.35 -34.77
N LEU A 41 -7.55 1.25 -35.74
CA LEU A 41 -7.13 2.63 -35.50
C LEU A 41 -8.19 3.43 -34.74
N ILE A 42 -9.48 3.20 -35.03
CA ILE A 42 -10.58 3.83 -34.29
C ILE A 42 -10.58 3.39 -32.83
N LEU A 43 -10.48 2.08 -32.59
CA LEU A 43 -10.39 1.51 -31.25
C LEU A 43 -9.14 2.02 -30.53
N HIS A 44 -7.99 2.04 -31.20
CA HIS A 44 -6.73 2.57 -30.68
C HIS A 44 -6.90 4.03 -30.21
N ARG A 45 -7.39 4.90 -31.10
CA ARG A 45 -7.59 6.32 -30.79
C ARG A 45 -8.56 6.54 -29.61
N ARG A 46 -9.56 5.68 -29.44
CA ARG A 46 -10.59 5.81 -28.40
C ARG A 46 -10.16 5.22 -27.06
N ILE A 47 -9.50 4.07 -27.06
CA ILE A 47 -9.22 3.29 -25.85
C ILE A 47 -7.99 3.80 -25.13
N TRP A 48 -6.92 4.15 -25.84
CA TRP A 48 -5.66 4.56 -25.21
C TRP A 48 -5.78 5.81 -24.30
N PRO A 49 -6.52 6.87 -24.68
CA PRO A 49 -6.77 7.99 -23.77
C PRO A 49 -7.51 7.57 -22.50
N ALA A 50 -8.49 6.68 -22.61
CA ALA A 50 -9.23 6.17 -21.45
C ALA A 50 -8.33 5.30 -20.55
N VAL A 51 -7.50 4.44 -21.14
CA VAL A 51 -6.52 3.62 -20.41
C VAL A 51 -5.53 4.51 -19.67
N LEU A 52 -5.00 5.54 -20.34
CA LEU A 52 -4.07 6.49 -19.71
C LEU A 52 -4.71 7.21 -18.53
N PHE A 53 -5.97 7.65 -18.68
CA PHE A 53 -6.72 8.31 -17.60
C PHE A 53 -6.92 7.39 -16.40
N VAL A 54 -7.33 6.13 -16.64
CA VAL A 54 -7.50 5.14 -15.57
C VAL A 54 -6.17 4.83 -14.88
N LEU A 55 -5.09 4.64 -15.64
CA LEU A 55 -3.75 4.38 -15.09
C LEU A 55 -3.25 5.56 -14.26
N ALA A 56 -3.47 6.80 -14.70
CA ALA A 56 -3.14 7.98 -13.92
C ALA A 56 -3.92 8.03 -12.60
N GLY A 57 -5.22 7.72 -12.63
CA GLY A 57 -6.05 7.64 -11.42
C GLY A 57 -5.56 6.55 -10.45
N VAL A 58 -5.25 5.36 -10.96
CA VAL A 58 -4.68 4.26 -10.15
C VAL A 58 -3.34 4.67 -9.57
N PHE A 59 -2.44 5.27 -10.36
CA PHE A 59 -1.15 5.74 -9.88
C PHE A 59 -1.30 6.75 -8.73
N VAL A 60 -2.14 7.76 -8.88
CA VAL A 60 -2.41 8.75 -7.84
C VAL A 60 -2.99 8.07 -6.60
N TYR A 61 -3.97 7.19 -6.76
CA TYR A 61 -4.57 6.46 -5.64
C TYR A 61 -3.55 5.60 -4.88
N THR A 62 -2.70 4.87 -5.60
CA THR A 62 -1.66 4.02 -5.01
C THR A 62 -0.57 4.86 -4.34
N ALA A 63 -0.13 5.96 -4.97
CA ALA A 63 0.85 6.87 -4.39
C ALA A 63 0.33 7.49 -3.09
N LEU A 64 -0.90 8.02 -3.09
CA LEU A 64 -1.53 8.58 -1.90
C LEU A 64 -1.72 7.53 -0.81
N SER A 65 -2.13 6.31 -1.18
CA SER A 65 -2.27 5.20 -0.22
C SER A 65 -0.91 4.81 0.39
N SER A 66 0.16 4.79 -0.41
CA SER A 66 1.52 4.51 0.06
C SER A 66 2.01 5.55 1.07
N HIS A 67 1.76 6.84 0.81
CA HIS A 67 2.12 7.90 1.76
C HIS A 67 1.41 7.78 3.12
N ARG A 68 0.17 7.27 3.14
CA ARG A 68 -0.60 7.02 4.37
C ARG A 68 -0.09 5.82 5.18
N ILE A 69 0.86 5.06 4.67
CA ILE A 69 1.50 3.91 5.33
C ILE A 69 2.92 4.27 5.79
N ALA A 70 3.71 4.94 4.94
CA ALA A 70 5.10 5.28 5.24
C ALA A 70 5.26 6.26 6.42
N GLY A 71 4.42 7.31 6.49
CA GLY A 71 4.47 8.30 7.57
C GLY A 71 4.21 7.69 8.97
N PRO A 72 3.15 6.88 9.14
CA PRO A 72 2.85 6.21 10.41
C PRO A 72 3.94 5.26 10.89
N ILE A 73 4.53 4.48 9.97
CA ILE A 73 5.61 3.55 10.29
C ILE A 73 6.81 4.31 10.87
N TYR A 74 7.19 5.44 10.26
CA TYR A 74 8.27 6.28 10.79
C TYR A 74 7.98 6.76 12.23
N ARG A 75 6.75 7.21 12.50
CA ARG A 75 6.34 7.63 13.85
C ARG A 75 6.36 6.49 14.86
N ILE A 76 5.86 5.31 14.48
CA ILE A 76 5.88 4.11 15.33
C ILE A 76 7.33 3.75 15.68
N ASN A 77 8.24 3.75 14.70
CA ASN A 77 9.65 3.48 14.93
C ASN A 77 10.30 4.51 15.86
N ALA A 78 9.97 5.79 15.73
CA ALA A 78 10.50 6.84 16.59
C ALA A 78 10.06 6.65 18.06
N VAL A 79 8.79 6.27 18.29
CA VAL A 79 8.27 5.98 19.64
C VAL A 79 8.94 4.74 20.22
N LEU A 80 9.07 3.66 19.44
CA LEU A 80 9.78 2.46 19.88
C LEU A 80 11.22 2.77 20.27
N GLN A 81 11.93 3.58 19.47
CA GLN A 81 13.29 4.00 19.80
C GLN A 81 13.35 4.84 21.08
N ALA A 82 12.37 5.70 21.36
CA ALA A 82 12.29 6.44 22.61
C ALA A 82 12.11 5.49 23.80
N MET A 83 11.21 4.52 23.68
CA MET A 83 10.96 3.50 24.72
C MET A 83 12.20 2.64 24.98
N LEU A 84 12.97 2.29 23.94
CA LEU A 84 14.25 1.59 24.06
C LEU A 84 15.32 2.40 24.79
N ARG A 85 15.22 3.73 24.80
CA ARG A 85 16.08 4.64 25.58
C ARG A 85 15.57 4.89 27.00
N GLY A 86 14.47 4.26 27.42
CA GLY A 86 13.82 4.51 28.70
C GLY A 86 12.94 5.76 28.74
N GLU A 87 12.70 6.39 27.59
CA GLU A 87 11.73 7.49 27.47
C GLU A 87 10.34 6.90 27.18
N TYR A 88 9.37 7.15 28.06
CA TYR A 88 8.01 6.61 27.92
C TYR A 88 7.00 7.70 27.53
N PRO A 89 6.81 7.97 26.22
CA PRO A 89 5.86 8.98 25.78
C PRO A 89 4.43 8.56 26.10
N LYS A 90 3.64 9.50 26.67
CA LYS A 90 2.25 9.27 27.13
C LYS A 90 1.22 9.22 26.02
N SER A 91 1.60 9.62 24.80
CA SER A 91 0.71 9.81 23.65
C SER A 91 1.42 9.39 22.36
N VAL A 92 0.84 8.42 21.65
CA VAL A 92 1.27 8.03 20.30
C VAL A 92 0.18 8.44 19.32
N THR A 93 0.16 9.71 18.92
CA THR A 93 -0.83 10.19 17.96
C THR A 93 -0.40 9.85 16.54
N LEU A 94 -1.28 9.25 15.75
CA LEU A 94 -1.18 9.17 14.28
C LEU A 94 -2.21 10.14 13.68
N ARG A 95 -2.02 10.61 12.44
CA ARG A 95 -3.04 11.48 11.81
C ARG A 95 -4.31 10.66 11.59
N LYS A 96 -5.50 11.26 11.69
CA LYS A 96 -6.79 10.54 11.55
C LYS A 96 -6.88 9.69 10.28
N THR A 97 -6.26 10.13 9.19
CA THR A 97 -6.25 9.44 7.90
C THR A 97 -5.21 8.33 7.80
N ASP A 98 -4.31 8.17 8.75
CA ASP A 98 -3.22 7.21 8.67
C ASP A 98 -3.70 5.78 8.96
N HIS A 99 -2.99 4.81 8.38
CA HIS A 99 -3.16 3.40 8.78
C HIS A 99 -2.46 3.16 10.14
N PHE A 100 -2.80 2.07 10.84
CA PHE A 100 -2.19 1.63 12.13
C PHE A 100 -2.64 2.33 13.43
N HIS A 101 -3.83 2.92 13.48
CA HIS A 101 -4.39 3.47 14.73
C HIS A 101 -4.44 2.45 15.88
N GLN A 102 -4.84 1.20 15.60
CA GLN A 102 -4.84 0.12 16.60
C GLN A 102 -3.43 -0.16 17.14
N THR A 103 -2.41 -0.15 16.27
CA THR A 103 -1.01 -0.37 16.67
C THR A 103 -0.50 0.80 17.52
N ALA A 104 -0.86 2.03 17.17
CA ALA A 104 -0.53 3.20 17.99
C ALA A 104 -1.16 3.14 19.38
N GLU A 105 -2.42 2.71 19.48
CA GLU A 105 -3.10 2.53 20.77
C GLU A 105 -2.44 1.43 21.61
N LEU A 106 -2.09 0.29 21.01
CA LEU A 106 -1.35 -0.77 21.69
C LEU A 106 0.03 -0.29 22.19
N LEU A 107 0.72 0.50 21.36
CA LEU A 107 2.03 1.06 21.72
C LEU A 107 1.93 2.07 22.88
N GLU A 108 0.87 2.89 22.90
CA GLU A 108 0.60 3.80 24.00
C GLU A 108 0.31 3.05 25.30
N ARG A 109 -0.47 1.98 25.25
CA ARG A 109 -0.74 1.11 26.41
C ARG A 109 0.56 0.47 26.93
N LEU A 110 1.39 -0.05 26.04
CA LEU A 110 2.70 -0.64 26.38
C LEU A 110 3.62 0.40 27.04
N SER A 111 3.73 1.60 26.46
CA SER A 111 4.52 2.70 27.01
C SER A 111 4.11 3.03 28.45
N ARG A 112 2.80 3.09 28.72
CA ARG A 112 2.29 3.34 30.08
C ARG A 112 2.61 2.22 31.06
N GLN A 113 2.51 0.95 30.64
CA GLN A 113 2.86 -0.17 31.50
C GLN A 113 4.34 -0.17 31.88
N LEU A 114 5.22 0.07 30.91
CA LEU A 114 6.67 0.15 31.16
C LEU A 114 7.04 1.37 32.01
N ALA A 115 6.37 2.52 31.80
CA ALA A 115 6.55 3.69 32.66
C ALA A 115 6.12 3.41 34.12
N GLY A 116 5.05 2.62 34.32
CA GLY A 116 4.59 2.20 35.65
C GLY A 116 5.63 1.33 36.34
N GLN A 117 6.12 0.29 35.65
CA GLN A 117 7.15 -0.62 36.17
C GLN A 117 8.46 0.11 36.49
N HIS A 118 8.89 1.05 35.64
CA HIS A 118 10.11 1.82 35.87
C HIS A 118 10.00 2.75 37.09
N ASN A 119 8.82 3.28 37.39
CA ASN A 119 8.61 4.12 38.59
C ASN A 119 8.41 3.30 39.88
N GLU A 120 7.95 2.05 39.77
CA GLU A 120 7.82 1.13 40.90
C GLU A 120 9.14 0.48 41.32
N ASP A 121 10.20 0.60 40.49
CA ASP A 121 11.57 0.17 40.81
C ASP A 121 12.52 1.37 41.07
N PRO A 122 12.38 2.12 42.18
CA PRO A 122 13.32 3.18 42.55
C PRO A 122 14.57 2.65 43.29
N SER A 123 14.68 1.33 43.52
CA SER A 123 15.77 0.74 44.29
C SER A 123 16.61 -0.16 43.40
N GLY A 124 17.72 0.37 42.87
CA GLY A 124 18.81 -0.44 42.34
C GLY A 124 19.34 -1.41 43.39
N ARG A 125 18.70 -2.57 43.52
CA ARG A 125 19.15 -3.68 44.36
C ARG A 125 19.39 -4.88 43.45
N PRO A 126 20.62 -5.42 43.42
CA PRO A 126 20.86 -6.64 42.67
C PRO A 126 19.99 -7.74 43.26
N ALA A 127 19.42 -8.55 42.38
CA ALA A 127 18.86 -9.84 42.75
C ALA A 127 20.03 -10.72 43.24
N ASP A 128 20.35 -10.64 44.53
CA ASP A 128 21.18 -11.65 45.18
C ASP A 128 20.83 -11.85 46.65
N SER A 129 21.02 -13.10 47.05
CA SER A 129 21.02 -13.69 48.38
C SER A 129 19.66 -13.97 49.01
N ARG A 130 19.10 -15.15 48.64
CA ARG A 130 18.70 -16.18 49.63
C ARG A 130 18.88 -17.59 49.06
N GLU A 131 20.13 -18.01 48.97
CA GLU A 131 20.50 -19.38 49.36
C GLU A 131 20.95 -19.36 50.83
N THR A 132 20.71 -20.46 51.53
CA THR A 132 21.22 -20.84 52.87
C THR A 132 20.71 -20.05 54.09
N ARG A 133 19.69 -20.59 54.76
CA ARG A 133 19.88 -21.21 56.09
C ARG A 133 18.69 -22.06 56.51
#